data_AF-A0A940LSX8-F1
#
_entry.id   AF-A0A940LSX8-F1
#
_cell.length_a   1.000
_cell.length_b   1.000
_cell.length_c   1.000
_cell.angle_alpha   90.00
_cell.angle_beta   90.00
_cell.angle_gamma   90.00
#
_symmetry.space_group_name_H-M   'P 1'
#
loop_
_entity.id
_entity.type
_entity.pdbx_description
1 polymer ?
#
loop_
_entity_poly.entity_id
_entity_poly.type
_entity_poly.pdbx_seq_one_letter_code
_entity_poly.pdbx_strand_id
1 'polypeptide(L)'
;MLRVMSLDNRQLHAKSTGLDALANRATALAAVPLETIFAKDPMVRVSRRLTDGTGALVSDNFYWRGGTLADYRALDGLPKVAITLAASEVAVAGGQERVVRVELANRSPTPALNVKLMLVNGSGVRILPAFYSDNDVTLLPGETRTIEVRYPASAREAHFELDGWNVAP
;
A
#
# COMPACT_ATOMS: atom_id res chain seq x y z
N MET A 1 -11.65 10.08 9.31
CA MET A 1 -11.87 8.77 9.95
C MET A 1 -10.53 8.13 10.34
N LEU A 2 -10.32 7.89 11.62
CA LEU A 2 -9.24 7.09 12.18
C LEU A 2 -9.77 5.68 12.47
N ARG A 3 -9.01 4.63 12.14
CA ARG A 3 -9.25 3.26 12.60
C ARG A 3 -7.96 2.63 13.09
N VAL A 4 -8.06 1.83 14.15
CA VAL A 4 -7.00 0.93 14.63
C VAL A 4 -7.51 -0.49 14.49
N MET A 5 -6.74 -1.34 13.81
CA MET A 5 -7.06 -2.74 13.53
C MET A 5 -5.94 -3.62 14.08
N SER A 6 -6.26 -4.79 14.60
CA SER A 6 -5.28 -5.85 14.88
C SER A 6 -4.76 -6.49 13.59
N LEU A 7 -3.72 -7.33 13.68
CA LEU A 7 -3.15 -8.05 12.54
C LEU A 7 -4.15 -9.01 11.87
N ASP A 8 -5.07 -9.59 12.63
CA ASP A 8 -6.17 -10.45 12.15
C ASP A 8 -7.40 -9.65 11.66
N ASN A 9 -7.25 -8.34 11.41
CA ASN A 9 -8.28 -7.43 10.89
C ASN A 9 -9.51 -7.21 11.79
N ARG A 10 -9.43 -7.48 13.10
CA ARG A 10 -10.46 -7.03 14.04
C ARG A 10 -10.32 -5.52 14.31
N GLN A 11 -11.44 -4.80 14.31
CA GLN A 11 -11.43 -3.37 14.65
C GLN A 11 -11.28 -3.18 16.16
N LEU A 12 -10.23 -2.47 16.57
CA LEU A 12 -9.89 -2.19 17.97
C LEU A 12 -10.36 -0.80 18.40
N HIS A 13 -10.31 0.17 17.48
CA HIS A 13 -10.73 1.54 17.72
C HIS A 13 -11.16 2.22 16.42
N ALA A 14 -12.12 3.13 16.52
CA ALA A 14 -12.53 3.97 15.40
C ALA A 14 -12.99 5.33 15.91
N LYS A 15 -12.62 6.40 15.21
CA LYS A 15 -13.04 7.76 15.52
C LYS A 15 -13.17 8.60 14.26
N SER A 16 -14.29 9.29 14.10
CA SER A 16 -14.44 10.36 13.11
C SER A 16 -14.43 11.71 13.83
N THR A 17 -13.76 12.69 13.24
CA THR A 17 -13.63 14.03 13.79
C THR A 17 -13.77 15.01 12.63
N GLY A 18 -14.71 15.95 12.74
CA GLY A 18 -14.75 17.13 11.88
C GLY A 18 -13.71 18.14 12.35
N LEU A 19 -13.05 18.82 11.41
CA LEU A 19 -12.02 19.82 11.68
C LEU A 19 -11.90 20.80 10.52
N ASP A 20 -11.34 21.96 10.81
CA ASP A 20 -10.89 22.92 9.79
C ASP A 20 -9.37 22.80 9.61
N ALA A 21 -8.94 22.55 8.37
CA ALA A 21 -7.52 22.54 8.00
C ALA A 21 -7.13 23.92 7.45
N LEU A 22 -6.73 24.84 8.33
CA LEU A 22 -6.39 26.21 7.94
C LEU A 22 -5.13 26.27 7.07
N ALA A 23 -5.08 27.24 6.17
CA ALA A 23 -3.96 27.44 5.25
C ALA A 23 -2.61 27.58 6.00
N ASN A 24 -1.59 26.87 5.52
CA ASN A 24 -0.22 26.89 6.05
C ASN A 24 -0.13 26.64 7.57
N ARG A 25 -1.00 25.77 8.11
CA ARG A 25 -1.04 25.43 9.54
C ARG A 25 -1.12 23.92 9.76
N ALA A 26 -0.50 23.44 10.84
CA ALA A 26 -0.75 22.11 11.36
C ALA A 26 -1.99 22.11 12.27
N THR A 27 -2.90 21.18 12.05
CA THR A 27 -4.09 20.99 12.90
C THR A 27 -3.90 19.77 13.79
N ALA A 28 -3.84 19.98 15.11
CA ALA A 28 -3.69 18.88 16.05
C ALA A 28 -4.98 18.05 16.13
N LEU A 29 -4.83 16.74 16.14
CA LEU A 29 -5.91 15.79 16.37
C LEU A 29 -5.82 15.21 17.78
N ALA A 30 -6.95 14.76 18.32
CA ALA A 30 -6.98 14.01 19.56
C ALA A 30 -6.04 12.80 19.51
N ALA A 31 -5.35 12.54 20.62
CA ALA A 31 -4.48 11.39 20.76
C ALA A 31 -5.25 10.08 20.54
N VAL A 32 -4.59 9.12 19.91
CA VAL A 32 -5.09 7.76 19.77
C VAL A 32 -4.71 7.00 21.04
N PRO A 33 -5.62 6.27 21.70
CA PRO A 33 -5.34 5.58 22.97
C PRO A 33 -4.51 4.29 22.75
N LEU A 34 -3.33 4.44 22.15
CA LEU A 34 -2.50 3.31 21.72
C LEU A 34 -1.96 2.51 22.90
N GLU A 35 -1.61 3.13 24.02
CA GLU A 35 -1.11 2.42 25.21
C GLU A 35 -2.10 1.37 25.72
N THR A 36 -3.38 1.74 25.84
CA THR A 36 -4.44 0.81 26.26
C THR A 36 -4.68 -0.29 25.24
N ILE A 37 -4.51 0.00 23.94
CA ILE A 37 -4.66 -0.97 22.87
C ILE A 37 -3.52 -1.98 22.90
N PHE A 38 -2.27 -1.51 23.02
CA PHE A 38 -1.07 -2.36 23.02
C PHE A 38 -1.03 -3.37 24.17
N ALA A 39 -1.70 -3.08 25.30
CA ALA A 39 -1.85 -4.03 26.39
C ALA A 39 -2.58 -5.34 26.00
N LYS A 40 -3.34 -5.34 24.89
CA LYS A 40 -4.08 -6.50 24.38
C LYS A 40 -3.63 -6.91 22.98
N ASP A 41 -3.32 -5.94 22.14
CA ASP A 41 -2.94 -6.11 20.74
C ASP A 41 -1.62 -5.35 20.52
N PRO A 42 -0.45 -5.96 20.79
CA PRO A 42 0.85 -5.25 20.82
C PRO A 42 1.34 -4.81 19.44
N MET A 43 0.72 -5.33 18.36
CA MET A 43 0.99 -4.93 16.99
C MET A 43 -0.32 -4.62 16.27
N VAL A 44 -0.43 -3.40 15.74
CA VAL A 44 -1.67 -2.91 15.12
C VAL A 44 -1.41 -2.16 13.82
N ARG A 45 -2.44 -2.08 12.99
CA ARG A 45 -2.53 -1.14 11.87
C ARG A 45 -3.32 0.10 12.30
N VAL A 46 -2.72 1.27 12.21
CA VAL A 46 -3.40 2.56 12.36
C VAL A 46 -3.66 3.12 10.98
N SER A 47 -4.91 3.46 10.65
CA SER A 47 -5.28 4.05 9.36
C SER A 47 -6.06 5.35 9.56
N ARG A 48 -5.84 6.30 8.66
CA ARG A 48 -6.40 7.65 8.68
C ARG A 48 -6.84 8.04 7.29
N ARG A 49 -8.15 8.19 7.12
CA ARG A 49 -8.77 8.74 5.92
C ARG A 49 -9.28 10.15 6.19
N LEU A 50 -8.86 11.12 5.38
CA LEU A 50 -9.36 12.49 5.38
C LEU A 50 -10.18 12.72 4.12
N THR A 51 -11.40 13.24 4.29
CA THR A 51 -12.28 13.64 3.20
C THR A 51 -12.62 15.12 3.33
N ASP A 52 -12.87 15.80 2.21
CA ASP A 52 -13.36 17.17 2.22
C ASP A 52 -14.88 17.23 2.52
N GLY A 53 -15.44 18.44 2.49
CA GLY A 53 -16.87 18.67 2.75
C GLY A 53 -17.82 18.07 1.71
N THR A 54 -17.32 17.67 0.53
CA THR A 54 -18.10 16.97 -0.50
C THR A 54 -18.03 15.45 -0.34
N GLY A 55 -17.16 14.96 0.55
CA GLY A 55 -16.89 13.55 0.75
C GLY A 55 -15.75 13.01 -0.12
N ALA A 56 -15.10 13.85 -0.94
CA ALA A 56 -13.97 13.44 -1.75
C ALA A 56 -12.75 13.12 -0.89
N LEU A 57 -12.02 12.05 -1.23
CA LEU A 57 -10.82 11.63 -0.53
C LEU A 57 -9.69 12.65 -0.75
N VAL A 58 -9.18 13.23 0.34
CA VAL A 58 -8.05 14.17 0.33
C VAL A 58 -6.75 13.45 0.70
N SER A 59 -6.81 12.52 1.66
CA SER A 59 -5.63 11.79 2.12
C SER A 59 -6.02 10.44 2.71
N ASP A 60 -5.20 9.42 2.45
CA ASP A 60 -5.30 8.10 3.07
C ASP A 60 -3.91 7.67 3.53
N ASN A 61 -3.73 7.48 4.83
CA ASN A 61 -2.47 7.05 5.42
C ASN A 61 -2.71 5.81 6.28
N PHE A 62 -1.76 4.88 6.27
CA PHE A 62 -1.75 3.77 7.21
C PHE A 62 -0.35 3.53 7.77
N TYR A 63 -0.29 2.94 8.96
CA TYR A 63 0.95 2.69 9.70
C TYR A 63 0.86 1.37 10.46
N TRP A 64 1.93 0.58 10.39
CA TRP A 64 2.17 -0.56 11.27
C TRP A 64 2.83 -0.06 12.56
N ARG A 65 2.21 -0.33 13.72
CA ARG A 65 2.66 0.18 15.02
C ARG A 65 2.75 -0.94 16.04
N GLY A 66 3.98 -1.19 16.49
CA GLY A 66 4.26 -2.00 17.68
C GLY A 66 4.24 -1.13 18.94
N GLY A 67 3.82 -1.71 20.07
CA GLY A 67 3.93 -1.08 21.38
C GLY A 67 5.39 -0.86 21.79
N THR A 68 6.25 -1.78 21.39
CA THR A 68 7.71 -1.74 21.52
C THR A 68 8.37 -2.10 20.18
N LEU A 69 9.68 -1.91 20.07
CA LEU A 69 10.44 -2.35 18.90
C LEU A 69 10.39 -3.88 18.70
N ALA A 70 10.30 -4.65 19.79
CA ALA A 70 10.25 -6.11 19.71
C ALA A 70 8.95 -6.62 19.10
N ASP A 71 7.84 -5.89 19.28
CA ASP A 71 6.51 -6.29 18.81
C ASP A 71 6.38 -6.30 17.29
N TYR A 72 7.26 -5.57 16.58
CA TYR A 72 7.30 -5.60 15.11
C TYR A 72 7.65 -6.98 14.54
N ARG A 73 8.28 -7.87 15.34
CA ARG A 73 8.52 -9.27 14.93
C ARG A 73 7.23 -10.06 14.66
N ALA A 74 6.09 -9.59 15.18
CA ALA A 74 4.80 -10.19 14.86
C ALA A 74 4.50 -10.14 13.33
N LEU A 75 5.10 -9.21 12.58
CA LEU A 75 4.98 -9.16 11.13
C LEU A 75 5.69 -10.33 10.42
N ASP A 76 6.71 -10.92 11.03
CA ASP A 76 7.41 -12.10 10.47
C ASP A 76 6.50 -13.33 10.46
N GLY A 77 5.52 -13.37 11.36
CA GLY A 77 4.54 -14.46 11.47
C GLY A 77 3.37 -14.36 10.48
N LEU A 78 3.32 -13.33 9.64
CA LEU A 78 2.25 -13.20 8.65
C LEU A 78 2.33 -14.34 7.62
N PRO A 79 1.20 -15.00 7.31
CA PRO A 79 1.15 -15.96 6.22
C PRO A 79 1.64 -15.36 4.89
N LYS A 80 2.27 -16.20 4.07
CA LYS A 80 2.61 -15.83 2.70
C LYS A 80 1.35 -15.60 1.87
N VAL A 81 1.37 -14.59 1.00
CA VAL A 81 0.23 -14.15 0.19
C VAL A 81 0.61 -14.20 -1.29
N ALA A 82 -0.17 -14.92 -2.08
CA ALA A 82 -0.11 -14.84 -3.53
C ALA A 82 -0.89 -13.61 -4.01
N ILE A 83 -0.22 -12.73 -4.76
CA ILE A 83 -0.84 -11.54 -5.36
C ILE A 83 -1.19 -11.83 -6.81
N THR A 84 -2.43 -11.52 -7.19
CA THR A 84 -2.82 -11.57 -8.60
C THR A 84 -2.29 -10.33 -9.30
N LEU A 85 -1.60 -10.53 -10.42
CA LEU A 85 -1.10 -9.47 -11.30
C LEU A 85 -1.77 -9.58 -12.67
N ALA A 86 -2.33 -8.47 -13.15
CA ALA A 86 -2.80 -8.34 -14.53
C ALA A 86 -2.22 -7.08 -15.16
N ALA A 87 -1.59 -7.20 -16.33
CA ALA A 87 -0.98 -6.09 -17.05
C ALA A 87 -1.71 -5.85 -18.38
N SER A 88 -1.92 -4.58 -18.72
CA SER A 88 -2.51 -4.16 -19.99
C SER A 88 -1.77 -2.94 -20.53
N GLU A 89 -1.34 -2.99 -21.80
CA GLU A 89 -0.72 -1.84 -22.46
C GLU A 89 -1.74 -0.73 -22.69
N VAL A 90 -1.32 0.50 -22.42
CA VAL A 90 -2.09 1.71 -22.71
C VAL A 90 -1.50 2.35 -23.96
N ALA A 91 -2.35 2.72 -24.92
CA ALA A 91 -1.90 3.37 -26.15
C ALA A 91 -1.15 4.67 -25.82
N VAL A 92 0.08 4.82 -26.34
CA VAL A 92 0.92 5.99 -26.06
C VAL A 92 0.99 6.92 -27.27
N ALA A 93 0.73 8.21 -27.06
CA ALA A 93 1.01 9.24 -28.04
C ALA A 93 2.50 9.63 -27.98
N GLY A 94 3.22 9.56 -29.11
CA GLY A 94 4.60 10.07 -29.22
C GLY A 94 5.72 9.02 -29.31
N GLY A 95 5.43 7.72 -29.21
CA GLY A 95 6.30 6.61 -29.65
C GLY A 95 7.61 6.35 -28.90
N GLN A 96 8.03 7.21 -27.96
CA GLN A 96 9.30 7.06 -27.22
C GLN A 96 9.17 6.26 -25.91
N GLU A 97 7.97 6.21 -25.34
CA GLU A 97 7.67 5.51 -24.08
C GLU A 97 6.57 4.48 -24.29
N ARG A 98 6.61 3.41 -23.49
CA ARG A 98 5.51 2.48 -23.25
C ARG A 98 4.88 2.82 -21.92
N VAL A 99 3.55 2.72 -21.87
CA VAL A 99 2.77 2.89 -20.65
C VAL A 99 1.96 1.61 -20.43
N VAL A 100 2.09 1.02 -19.25
CA VAL A 100 1.36 -0.20 -18.87
C VAL A 100 0.56 0.08 -17.62
N ARG A 101 -0.71 -0.32 -17.64
CA ARG A 101 -1.56 -0.36 -16.45
C ARG A 101 -1.46 -1.75 -15.83
N VAL A 102 -0.92 -1.83 -14.63
CA VAL A 102 -0.79 -3.06 -13.84
C VAL A 102 -1.80 -3.05 -12.70
N GLU A 103 -2.64 -4.07 -12.63
CA GLU A 103 -3.56 -4.30 -11.52
C GLU A 103 -2.99 -5.37 -10.59
N LEU A 104 -2.84 -5.03 -9.32
CA LEU A 104 -2.43 -5.92 -8.24
C LEU A 104 -3.61 -6.15 -7.31
N ALA A 105 -3.94 -7.42 -7.02
CA ALA A 105 -5.04 -7.75 -6.14
C ALA A 105 -4.63 -8.76 -5.06
N ASN A 106 -4.98 -8.44 -3.80
CA ASN A 106 -4.88 -9.36 -2.68
C ASN A 106 -6.26 -10.00 -2.43
N ARG A 107 -6.41 -11.27 -2.80
CA ARG A 107 -7.65 -12.04 -2.58
C ARG A 107 -7.62 -12.88 -1.29
N SER A 108 -6.53 -12.81 -0.53
CA SER A 108 -6.35 -13.56 0.71
C SER A 108 -6.92 -12.81 1.92
N PRO A 109 -7.15 -13.48 3.07
CA PRO A 109 -7.53 -12.83 4.33
C PRO A 109 -6.35 -12.17 5.06
N THR A 110 -5.12 -12.26 4.53
CA THR A 110 -3.89 -11.75 5.14
C THR A 110 -3.42 -10.49 4.41
N PRO A 111 -2.99 -9.42 5.10
CA PRO A 111 -2.40 -8.27 4.42
C PRO A 111 -1.07 -8.64 3.73
N ALA A 112 -0.82 -8.10 2.54
CA ALA A 112 0.46 -8.21 1.84
C ALA A 112 1.24 -6.90 2.01
N LEU A 113 2.44 -6.98 2.58
CA LEU A 113 3.21 -5.79 2.97
C LEU A 113 4.34 -5.50 1.98
N ASN A 114 4.54 -4.21 1.70
CA ASN A 114 5.60 -3.70 0.83
C ASN A 114 5.68 -4.46 -0.50
N VAL A 115 4.52 -4.68 -1.13
CA VAL A 115 4.40 -5.30 -2.44
C VAL A 115 5.08 -4.37 -3.44
N LYS A 116 6.19 -4.85 -3.98
CA LYS A 116 7.06 -4.12 -4.88
C LYS A 116 6.92 -4.67 -6.28
N LEU A 117 6.43 -3.82 -7.18
CA LEU A 117 6.32 -4.11 -8.60
C LEU A 117 7.65 -3.77 -9.29
N MET A 118 8.20 -4.75 -10.01
CA MET A 118 9.48 -4.61 -10.69
C MET A 118 9.34 -4.90 -12.19
N LEU A 119 9.67 -3.91 -13.02
CA LEU A 119 9.86 -4.10 -14.45
C LEU A 119 11.26 -4.67 -14.70
N VAL A 120 11.32 -5.84 -15.33
CA VAL A 120 12.57 -6.58 -15.61
C VAL A 120 12.61 -7.04 -17.08
N ASN A 121 13.79 -7.38 -17.57
CA ASN A 121 13.98 -7.99 -18.89
C ASN A 121 13.96 -9.53 -18.82
N GLY A 122 14.11 -10.21 -19.96
CA GLY A 122 14.14 -11.68 -20.04
C GLY A 122 15.24 -12.38 -19.22
N SER A 123 16.23 -11.64 -18.72
CA SER A 123 17.28 -12.14 -17.81
C SER A 123 17.01 -11.82 -16.33
N GLY A 124 15.84 -11.25 -16.00
CA GLY A 124 15.47 -10.84 -14.63
C GLY A 124 16.16 -9.56 -14.15
N VAL A 125 16.83 -8.82 -15.04
CA VAL A 125 17.49 -7.55 -14.68
C VAL A 125 16.50 -6.39 -14.80
N ARG A 126 16.48 -5.52 -13.79
CA ARG A 126 15.60 -4.33 -13.78
C ARG A 126 15.82 -3.45 -15.02
N ILE A 127 14.73 -3.10 -15.70
CA ILE A 127 14.72 -2.14 -16.80
C ILE A 127 14.61 -0.74 -16.21
N LEU A 128 15.56 0.14 -16.57
CA LEU A 128 15.61 1.52 -16.11
C LEU A 128 15.86 2.49 -17.28
N PRO A 129 15.34 3.73 -17.22
CA PRO A 129 14.42 4.22 -16.20
C PRO A 129 13.04 3.55 -16.30
N ALA A 130 12.36 3.41 -15.16
CA ALA A 130 10.97 3.01 -15.08
C ALA A 130 10.29 3.90 -14.03
N PHE A 131 9.19 4.53 -14.42
CA PHE A 131 8.44 5.46 -13.57
C PHE A 131 7.11 4.82 -13.18
N TYR A 132 6.85 4.75 -11.89
CA TYR A 132 5.66 4.12 -11.32
C TYR A 132 4.78 5.21 -10.71
N SER A 133 3.47 5.14 -10.94
CA SER A 133 2.51 6.04 -10.28
C SER A 133 2.44 5.81 -8.77
N ASP A 134 2.76 4.58 -8.34
CA ASP A 134 2.82 4.11 -6.95
C ASP A 134 3.69 2.85 -6.89
N ASN A 135 4.34 2.54 -5.77
CA ASN A 135 5.10 1.29 -5.57
C ASN A 135 5.34 1.02 -4.08
N ASP A 136 5.85 -0.17 -3.75
CA ASP A 136 6.08 -0.60 -2.36
C ASP A 136 4.79 -0.54 -1.50
N VAL A 137 3.67 -0.91 -2.12
CA VAL A 137 2.32 -0.73 -1.56
C VAL A 137 1.97 -1.82 -0.55
N THR A 138 1.07 -1.52 0.39
CA THR A 138 0.38 -2.56 1.16
C THR A 138 -0.98 -2.84 0.54
N LEU A 139 -1.30 -4.12 0.36
CA LEU A 139 -2.62 -4.58 -0.09
C LEU A 139 -3.32 -5.28 1.07
N LEU A 140 -4.39 -4.69 1.58
CA LEU A 140 -5.25 -5.33 2.58
C LEU A 140 -6.10 -6.43 1.93
N PRO A 141 -6.71 -7.32 2.73
CA PRO A 141 -7.62 -8.33 2.20
C PRO A 141 -8.72 -7.76 1.32
N GLY A 142 -8.86 -8.32 0.12
CA GLY A 142 -9.84 -7.90 -0.88
C GLY A 142 -9.46 -6.63 -1.64
N GLU A 143 -8.37 -5.95 -1.29
CA GLU A 143 -7.97 -4.74 -1.99
C GLU A 143 -7.36 -5.02 -3.35
N THR A 144 -7.59 -4.05 -4.24
CA THR A 144 -6.97 -3.95 -5.55
C THR A 144 -6.30 -2.59 -5.65
N ARG A 145 -5.14 -2.54 -6.30
CA ARG A 145 -4.43 -1.31 -6.64
C ARG A 145 -4.05 -1.36 -8.11
N THR A 146 -4.23 -0.23 -8.78
CA THR A 146 -3.73 -0.04 -10.13
C THR A 146 -2.49 0.83 -10.07
N ILE A 147 -1.41 0.37 -10.70
CA ILE A 147 -0.16 1.09 -10.86
C ILE A 147 0.07 1.32 -12.36
N GLU A 148 0.29 2.57 -12.75
CA GLU A 148 0.78 2.90 -14.08
C GLU A 148 2.32 2.85 -14.09
N VAL A 149 2.88 2.15 -15.07
CA VAL A 149 4.33 2.04 -15.25
C VAL A 149 4.71 2.56 -16.63
N ARG A 150 5.62 3.54 -16.66
CA ARG A 150 6.15 4.14 -17.89
C ARG A 150 7.62 3.82 -18.07
N TYR A 151 8.03 3.38 -19.25
CA TYR A 151 9.42 2.99 -19.54
C TYR A 151 9.77 3.15 -21.03
N PRO A 152 11.07 3.18 -21.41
CA PRO A 152 11.47 3.38 -22.81
C PRO A 152 10.91 2.32 -23.76
N ALA A 153 10.43 2.74 -24.92
CA ALA A 153 9.87 1.83 -25.93
C ALA A 153 10.91 0.86 -26.53
N SER A 154 12.20 1.20 -26.40
CA SER A 154 13.34 0.40 -26.83
C SER A 154 13.63 -0.82 -25.94
N ALA A 155 13.03 -0.88 -24.74
CA ALA A 155 13.15 -2.03 -23.86
C ALA A 155 12.56 -3.28 -24.52
N ARG A 156 13.28 -4.41 -24.44
CA ARG A 156 12.90 -5.69 -25.02
C ARG A 156 12.62 -6.71 -23.92
N GLU A 157 11.73 -7.65 -24.21
CA GLU A 157 11.39 -8.76 -23.32
C GLU A 157 11.00 -8.28 -21.91
N ALA A 158 10.24 -7.19 -21.84
CA ALA A 158 9.85 -6.58 -20.59
C ALA A 158 8.69 -7.35 -19.96
N HIS A 159 8.85 -7.75 -18.69
CA HIS A 159 7.79 -8.33 -17.88
C HIS A 159 7.85 -7.79 -16.45
N PHE A 160 6.81 -8.13 -15.68
CA PHE A 160 6.70 -7.71 -14.28
C PHE A 160 6.96 -8.87 -13.34
N GLU A 161 7.74 -8.59 -12.30
CA GLU A 161 7.93 -9.46 -11.15
C GLU A 161 7.45 -8.73 -9.89
N LEU A 162 7.11 -9.52 -8.87
CA LEU A 162 6.68 -9.04 -7.57
C LEU A 162 7.66 -9.49 -6.50
N ASP A 163 7.92 -8.59 -5.55
CA ASP A 163 8.56 -8.91 -4.29
C ASP A 163 7.74 -8.30 -3.15
N GLY A 164 8.00 -8.70 -1.92
CA GLY A 164 7.38 -8.12 -0.74
C GLY A 164 7.61 -8.95 0.50
N TRP A 165 7.34 -8.35 1.66
CA TRP A 165 7.64 -8.94 2.96
C TRP A 165 7.11 -10.37 3.12
N ASN A 166 5.83 -10.54 2.81
CA ASN A 166 5.13 -11.81 2.84
C ASN A 166 4.50 -12.16 1.50
N VAL A 167 5.02 -11.64 0.39
CA VAL A 167 4.56 -12.04 -0.94
C VAL A 167 5.16 -13.41 -1.28
N ALA A 168 4.33 -14.30 -1.81
CA ALA A 168 4.78 -15.58 -2.37
C ALA A 168 5.36 -15.33 -3.79
N PRO A 169 6.40 -16.08 -4.20
CA PRO A 169 6.92 -16.05 -5.56
C PRO A 169 5.86 -16.37 -6.62
#